data_AF-A0A1I3UEE5-F1
#
_entry.id   AF-A0A1I3UEE5-F1
#
_cell.length_a   1.000
_cell.length_b   1.000
_cell.length_c   1.000
_cell.angle_alpha   90.00
_cell.angle_beta   90.00
_cell.angle_gamma   90.00
#
_symmetry.space_group_name_H-M   'P 1'
#
loop_
_entity.id
_entity.type
_entity.pdbx_description
1 polymer ?
#
loop_
_entity_poly.entity_id
_entity_poly.type
_entity_poly.pdbx_seq_one_letter_code
_entity_poly.pdbx_strand_id
1 'polypeptide(L)' 'MSIIYLLISISVFVAAVFLFLFIRSVKAGQFDDDYTPSVRILFDDELKVNGEEKGSVSEKKNKKENQI' A
#
# COMPACT_ATOMS: atom_id res chain seq x y z
N MET A 1 42.75 24.70 -8.24
CA MET A 1 41.41 25.10 -8.76
C MET A 1 40.74 24.03 -9.62
N SER A 2 41.27 22.80 -9.78
CA SER A 2 40.56 21.73 -10.50
C SER A 2 39.64 20.89 -9.61
N ILE A 3 39.97 20.77 -8.32
CA ILE A 3 39.22 19.94 -7.36
C ILE A 3 37.75 20.36 -7.23
N ILE A 4 37.46 21.65 -7.42
CA ILE A 4 36.11 22.19 -7.34
C ILE A 4 35.22 21.64 -8.45
N TYR A 5 35.75 21.46 -9.67
CA TYR A 5 35.00 20.89 -10.78
C TYR A 5 34.67 19.41 -10.52
N LEU A 6 35.62 18.66 -9.96
CA LEU A 6 35.39 17.26 -9.56
C LEU A 6 34.30 17.15 -8.49
N LEU A 7 34.35 17.99 -7.45
CA LEU A 7 33.36 18.00 -6.37
C LEU A 7 31.96 18.38 -6.85
N ILE A 8 31.85 19.37 -7.75
CA ILE A 8 30.57 19.77 -8.34
C ILE A 8 29.98 18.62 -9.16
N SER A 9 30.79 17.95 -9.99
CA SER A 9 30.32 16.81 -10.80
C SER A 9 29.81 15.67 -9.93
N ILE A 10 30.54 15.30 -8.87
CA ILE A 10 30.12 14.22 -7.96
C ILE A 10 28.84 14.62 -7.21
N SER A 11 28.75 15.87 -6.72
CA SER A 11 27.56 16.36 -6.01
C SER A 11 26.29 16.29 -6.88
N VAL A 12 26.37 16.80 -8.11
CA VAL A 12 25.25 16.78 -9.05
C VAL A 12 24.88 15.34 -9.44
N PHE A 13 25.88 14.47 -9.64
CA PHE A 13 25.63 13.06 -9.96
C PHE A 13 24.88 12.34 -8.85
N VAL A 14 25.32 12.49 -7.60
CA VAL A 14 24.64 11.89 -6.43
C VAL A 14 23.22 12.44 -6.29
N ALA A 15 23.02 13.75 -6.45
CA ALA A 15 21.69 14.37 -6.40
C ALA A 15 20.76 13.83 -7.50
N ALA A 16 21.26 13.66 -8.72
CA ALA A 16 20.48 13.12 -9.84
C ALA A 16 20.07 11.65 -9.60
N VAL A 17 20.99 10.81 -9.11
CA VAL A 17 20.71 9.42 -8.77
C VAL A 17 19.68 9.32 -7.65
N PHE A 18 19.83 10.13 -6.59
CA PHE A 18 18.88 10.18 -5.48
C PHE A 18 17.48 10.61 -5.96
N LEU A 19 17.40 11.67 -6.78
CA LEU A 19 16.13 12.15 -7.33
C LEU A 19 15.46 11.11 -8.24
N PHE A 20 16.24 10.41 -9.08
CA PHE A 20 15.73 9.34 -9.93
C PHE A 20 15.13 8.19 -9.11
N LEU A 21 15.85 7.73 -8.08
CA LEU A 21 15.37 6.69 -7.18
C LEU A 21 14.13 7.13 -6.40
N PHE A 22 14.10 8.38 -5.93
CA PHE A 22 12.96 8.97 -5.24
C PHE A 22 11.71 8.97 -6.13
N ILE A 23 11.81 9.47 -7.37
CA ILE A 23 10.68 9.47 -8.31
C ILE A 23 10.22 8.04 -8.61
N ARG A 24 11.15 7.10 -8.82
CA ARG A 24 10.82 5.70 -9.05
C ARG A 24 10.07 5.09 -7.85
N SER A 25 10.49 5.41 -6.63
CA SER A 25 9.86 4.92 -5.39
C SER A 25 8.44 5.46 -5.23
N VAL A 26 8.23 6.76 -5.45
CA VAL A 26 6.91 7.40 -5.36
C VAL A 26 5.95 6.82 -6.41
N LYS A 27 6.44 6.54 -7.62
CA LYS A 27 5.64 5.92 -8.69
C LYS A 27 5.39 4.42 -8.50
N ALA A 28 6.12 3.74 -7.61
CA ALA A 28 6.01 2.29 -7.41
C ALA A 28 4.75 1.84 -6.64
N GLY A 29 3.74 2.71 -6.51
CA GLY A 29 2.41 2.29 -6.07
C GLY A 29 2.27 2.15 -4.55
N GLN A 30 3.06 2.87 -3.74
CA GLN A 30 2.84 2.92 -2.29
C GLN A 30 1.47 3.54 -1.89
N PHE A 31 0.71 4.05 -2.86
CA PHE A 31 -0.63 4.63 -2.72
C PHE A 31 -1.76 3.66 -3.07
N ASP A 32 -1.48 2.37 -3.29
CA ASP A 32 -2.55 1.38 -3.56
C ASP A 32 -3.48 1.12 -2.36
N ASP A 33 -3.15 1.66 -1.18
CA ASP A 33 -3.96 1.60 0.05
C ASP A 33 -4.81 2.87 0.30
N ASP A 34 -5.13 3.63 -0.76
CA ASP A 34 -5.95 4.85 -0.68
C ASP A 34 -7.44 4.60 -0.31
N TYR A 35 -7.85 3.32 -0.18
CA TYR A 35 -9.16 2.93 0.33
C TYR A 35 -9.07 2.38 1.75
N THR A 36 -9.14 3.30 2.71
CA THR A 36 -9.14 2.99 4.14
C THR A 36 -10.33 2.07 4.50
N PRO A 37 -10.12 0.99 5.28
CA PRO A 37 -11.17 0.04 5.67
C PRO A 37 -12.33 0.72 6.42
N SER A 38 -12.06 1.81 7.13
CA SER A 38 -13.06 2.63 7.83
C SER A 38 -14.13 3.23 6.91
N VAL A 39 -13.78 3.54 5.65
CA VAL A 39 -14.74 4.10 4.67
C VAL A 39 -15.64 3.00 4.12
N ARG A 40 -15.08 1.81 3.88
CA ARG A 40 -15.84 0.65 3.42
C ARG A 40 -16.92 0.24 4.43
N ILE A 41 -16.57 0.21 5.72
CA ILE A 41 -17.51 -0.19 6.79
C ILE A 41 -18.70 0.78 6.91
N LEU A 42 -18.49 2.09 6.67
CA LEU A 42 -19.56 3.09 6.75
C LEU A 42 -20.56 3.02 5.58
N PHE A 43 -20.17 2.51 4.42
CA PHE A 43 -21.03 2.40 3.25
C PHE A 43 -21.54 0.97 2.98
N ASP A 44 -20.91 -0.05 3.58
CA ASP A 44 -21.35 -1.45 3.53
C ASP A 44 -22.64 -1.68 4.35
N ASP A 45 -22.93 -0.84 5.35
CA ASP A 45 -24.12 -0.93 6.19
C ASP A 45 -25.39 -0.39 5.50
N GLU A 46 -25.26 0.56 4.57
CA GLU A 46 -26.42 1.12 3.85
C GLU A 46 -26.87 0.25 2.67
N LEU A 47 -25.97 -0.52 2.05
CA LEU A 47 -26.29 -1.39 0.92
C LEU A 47 -26.99 -2.70 1.31
N LYS A 48 -26.93 -3.11 2.58
CA LYS A 48 -27.61 -4.32 3.07
C LYS A 48 -29.10 -4.13 3.36
N VAL A 49 -29.61 -2.90 3.32
CA VAL A 49 -31.02 -2.62 3.63
C VAL A 49 -31.96 -2.92 2.45
N ASN A 50 -31.44 -3.05 1.23
CA ASN A 50 -32.26 -3.26 0.03
C ASN A 50 -31.70 -4.36 -0.88
N GLY A 51 -32.00 -5.63 -0.58
CA GLY A 51 -31.96 -6.70 -1.59
C GLY A 51 -31.08 -7.90 -1.22
N GLU A 52 -31.77 -8.98 -0.88
CA GLU A 52 -31.34 -10.39 -0.98
C GLU A 52 -30.30 -10.91 0.02
N GLU A 53 -30.83 -11.70 0.97
CA GLU A 53 -30.13 -12.78 1.65
C GLU A 53 -29.42 -13.72 0.66
N LYS A 54 -28.08 -13.66 0.57
CA LYS A 54 -27.27 -14.82 0.16
C LYS A 54 -25.98 -14.89 0.97
N GLY A 55 -25.96 -15.81 1.93
CA GLY A 55 -24.73 -16.29 2.54
C GLY A 55 -23.94 -17.18 1.58
N SER A 56 -22.61 -17.07 1.63
CA SER A 56 -21.64 -18.17 1.46
C SER A 56 -20.25 -17.66 1.89
N VAL A 57 -19.79 -17.97 3.11
CA VAL A 57 -18.86 -19.06 3.46
C VAL A 57 -17.43 -18.85 2.95
N SER A 58 -16.50 -18.51 3.85
CA SER A 58 -15.27 -19.31 4.06
C SER A 58 -14.50 -18.79 5.28
N GLU A 59 -14.67 -19.44 6.44
CA GLU A 59 -13.57 -19.75 7.39
C GLU A 59 -14.10 -20.68 8.50
N LYS A 60 -14.36 -21.93 8.12
CA LYS A 60 -14.38 -23.06 9.07
C LYS A 60 -13.21 -23.98 8.74
N LYS A 61 -12.04 -23.74 9.36
CA LYS A 61 -11.03 -24.77 9.56
C LYS A 61 -10.03 -24.40 10.66
N ASN A 62 -10.35 -24.70 11.92
CA ASN A 62 -9.43 -25.44 12.80
C ASN A 62 -10.08 -25.92 14.11
N LYS A 63 -9.95 -27.23 14.34
CA LYS A 63 -9.95 -27.98 15.63
C LYS A 63 -11.04 -27.64 16.64
N LYS A 64 -12.19 -28.34 16.67
CA LYS A 64 -12.37 -29.68 17.29
C LYS A 64 -11.06 -30.36 17.73
N GLU A 65 -10.51 -29.99 18.88
CA GLU A 65 -9.55 -30.82 19.62
C GLU A 65 -9.60 -30.57 21.14
N ASN A 66 -10.76 -30.20 21.69
CA ASN A 66 -10.85 -30.03 23.15
C ASN A 66 -12.21 -30.42 23.71
N GLN A 67 -12.56 -31.70 23.55
CA GLN A 67 -13.60 -32.40 24.33
C GLN A 67 -13.60 -33.90 23.98
N ILE A 68 -12.68 -34.65 24.61
CA ILE A 68 -12.96 -35.95 25.22
C ILE A 68 -12.44 -35.85 26.66
#